data_AF-A0A0D8BFC8-F1
#
_entry.id   AF-A0A0D8BFC8-F1
#
_cell.length_a   1.000
_cell.length_b   1.000
_cell.length_c   1.000
_cell.angle_alpha   90.00
_cell.angle_beta   90.00
_cell.angle_gamma   90.00
#
_symmetry.space_group_name_H-M   'P 1'
#
loop_
_entity.id
_entity.type
_entity.pdbx_description
1 polymer ?
#
loop_
_entity_poly.entity_id
_entity_poly.type
_entity_poly.pdbx_seq_one_letter_code
_entity_poly.pdbx_strand_id
1 'polypeptide(L)'
;MPPSGTRAPCSTWGRAPELIEADRRRFPGIDLICALIGTRVTVEPVPIPGDCVDGFIEAFYARPERFLDPAVRRAQSVWGFISDADETRAVDRLRHDLESGSWDRRHGHLRTQPEFVGALRLVVGHP
;
A
#
# COMPACT_ATOMS: atom_id res chain seq x y z
N MET A 1 -19.40 12.83 -9.60
CA MET A 1 -18.75 13.24 -8.34
C MET A 1 -17.77 12.13 -7.98
N PRO A 2 -16.45 12.31 -8.13
CA PRO A 2 -15.51 11.25 -7.78
C PRO A 2 -15.62 10.99 -6.27
N PRO A 3 -15.66 9.73 -5.82
CA PRO A 3 -15.68 9.44 -4.39
C PRO A 3 -14.43 10.06 -3.76
N SER A 4 -14.69 10.83 -2.73
CA SER A 4 -13.72 11.55 -1.94
C SER A 4 -12.79 10.54 -1.27
N GLY A 5 -11.49 10.67 -1.51
CA GLY A 5 -10.47 10.18 -0.58
C GLY A 5 -9.67 8.95 -0.99
N THR A 6 -8.89 9.01 -2.07
CA THR A 6 -7.65 8.22 -2.14
C THR A 6 -6.58 8.92 -1.32
N ARG A 7 -6.73 8.97 0.01
CA ARG A 7 -5.59 9.25 0.89
C ARG A 7 -4.86 7.93 1.11
N ALA A 8 -3.93 7.60 0.22
CA ALA A 8 -2.72 6.98 0.74
C ALA A 8 -2.05 8.07 1.59
N PRO A 9 -1.87 7.85 2.90
CA PRO A 9 -0.75 6.99 3.26
C PRO A 9 -1.10 6.10 4.45
N CYS A 10 -1.08 4.78 4.25
CA CYS A 10 -0.63 3.96 5.37
C CYS A 10 0.78 4.48 5.73
N SER A 11 0.90 4.93 6.96
CA SER A 11 2.04 5.55 7.66
C SER A 11 3.46 5.14 7.28
N THR A 12 3.66 3.91 6.81
CA THR A 12 4.93 3.35 6.33
C THR A 12 5.29 3.85 4.93
N TRP A 13 4.29 3.99 4.07
CA TRP A 13 4.44 4.39 2.66
C TRP A 13 4.85 5.84 2.49
N GLY A 14 4.44 6.72 3.41
CA GLY A 14 4.87 8.12 3.41
C GLY A 14 6.39 8.31 3.59
N ARG A 15 7.12 7.25 3.95
CA ARG A 15 8.60 7.25 4.03
C ARG A 15 9.29 6.80 2.74
N ALA A 16 8.53 6.25 1.80
CA ALA A 16 8.98 5.75 0.50
C ALA A 16 8.20 6.39 -0.68
N PRO A 17 8.26 7.72 -0.86
CA PRO A 17 7.51 8.39 -1.94
C PRO A 17 7.91 7.90 -3.34
N GLU A 18 9.16 7.48 -3.53
CA GLU A 18 9.66 6.92 -4.78
C GLU A 18 9.00 5.58 -5.10
N LEU A 19 8.75 4.76 -4.08
CA LEU A 19 8.05 3.48 -4.19
C LEU A 19 6.60 3.70 -4.63
N ILE A 20 5.90 4.67 -4.00
CA ILE A 20 4.53 5.05 -4.35
C ILE A 20 4.48 5.53 -5.80
N GLU A 21 5.41 6.39 -6.20
CA GLU A 21 5.44 6.93 -7.55
C GLU A 21 5.74 5.85 -8.60
N ALA A 22 6.68 4.94 -8.31
CA ALA A 22 6.99 3.80 -9.15
C ALA A 22 5.77 2.88 -9.32
N ASP A 23 5.02 2.62 -8.26
CA ASP A 23 3.79 1.83 -8.31
C ASP A 23 2.70 2.51 -9.16
N ARG A 24 2.43 3.79 -8.87
CA ARG A 24 1.37 4.56 -9.55
C ARG A 24 1.57 4.67 -11.05
N ARG A 25 2.81 4.74 -11.53
CA ARG A 25 3.12 4.82 -12.97
C ARG A 25 2.84 3.54 -13.74
N ARG A 26 2.77 2.40 -13.05
CA ARG A 26 2.63 1.08 -13.68
C ARG A 26 1.19 0.70 -13.97
N PHE A 27 0.25 1.20 -13.16
CA PHE A 27 -1.15 0.81 -13.27
C PHE A 27 -1.94 1.85 -14.06
N PRO A 28 -2.73 1.42 -15.06
CA PRO A 28 -3.69 2.32 -15.69
C PRO A 28 -4.73 2.79 -14.66
N GLY A 29 -5.33 3.95 -14.92
CA GLY A 29 -6.45 4.42 -14.10
C GLY A 29 -7.61 3.41 -14.10
N ILE A 30 -8.30 3.30 -12.97
CA ILE A 30 -9.39 2.33 -12.81
C ILE A 30 -10.52 2.53 -13.82
N ASP A 31 -10.76 3.77 -14.25
CA ASP A 31 -11.75 4.11 -15.27
C ASP A 31 -11.41 3.48 -16.62
N LEU A 32 -10.12 3.44 -16.99
CA LEU A 32 -9.65 2.77 -18.21
C LEU A 32 -9.85 1.25 -18.10
N ILE A 33 -9.54 0.67 -16.94
CA ILE A 33 -9.76 -0.77 -16.70
C ILE A 33 -11.25 -1.10 -16.84
N CYS A 34 -12.14 -0.29 -16.23
CA CYS A 34 -13.59 -0.49 -16.33
C CYS A 34 -14.09 -0.39 -17.78
N ALA A 35 -13.63 0.63 -18.52
CA ALA A 35 -14.00 0.82 -19.92
C ALA A 35 -13.57 -0.35 -20.83
N LEU A 36 -12.45 -1.01 -20.49
CA LEU A 36 -11.95 -2.19 -21.22
C LEU A 36 -12.66 -3.49 -20.85
N ILE A 37 -13.20 -3.62 -19.64
CA ILE A 37 -13.89 -4.84 -19.18
C ILE A 37 -15.30 -4.95 -19.78
N GLY A 38 -16.05 -3.85 -19.87
CA GLY A 38 -17.38 -3.90 -20.47
C GLY A 38 -18.25 -2.67 -20.20
N THR A 39 -19.51 -2.75 -20.63
CA THR A 39 -20.51 -1.67 -20.50
C THR A 39 -21.11 -1.59 -19.09
N ARG A 40 -21.16 -2.71 -18.37
CA ARG A 40 -21.64 -2.78 -16.99
C ARG A 40 -20.55 -3.37 -16.10
N VAL A 41 -20.00 -2.52 -15.23
CA VAL A 41 -18.90 -2.88 -14.33
C VAL A 41 -19.21 -2.38 -12.93
N THR A 42 -18.92 -3.20 -11.91
CA THR A 42 -18.87 -2.76 -10.51
C THR A 42 -17.43 -2.74 -10.02
N VAL A 43 -17.13 -1.77 -9.17
CA VAL A 43 -15.83 -1.62 -8.52
C VAL A 43 -16.07 -1.59 -7.02
N GLU A 44 -15.49 -2.56 -6.32
CA GLU A 44 -15.71 -2.76 -4.89
C GLU A 44 -14.38 -2.60 -4.13
N PRO A 45 -14.36 -1.90 -2.99
CA PRO A 45 -13.21 -1.93 -2.10
C PRO A 45 -13.03 -3.34 -1.53
N VAL A 46 -11.79 -3.79 -1.45
CA VAL A 46 -11.44 -5.06 -0.78
C VAL A 46 -10.80 -4.72 0.56
N PRO A 47 -11.47 -5.00 1.70
CA PRO A 47 -10.86 -4.86 3.01
C PRO A 47 -9.68 -5.82 3.16
N ILE A 48 -8.59 -5.31 3.71
CA ILE A 48 -7.36 -6.07 3.96
C ILE A 48 -7.31 -6.39 5.46
N PRO A 49 -7.39 -7.66 5.86
CA PRO A 49 -7.29 -8.05 7.27
C PRO A 49 -5.95 -7.65 7.88
N GLY A 50 -5.95 -7.27 9.16
CA GLY A 50 -4.72 -6.91 9.89
C GLY A 50 -3.70 -8.05 10.01
N ASP A 51 -4.16 -9.29 9.89
CA ASP A 51 -3.35 -10.50 9.89
C ASP A 51 -3.06 -11.06 8.50
N CYS A 52 -3.45 -10.37 7.41
CA CYS A 52 -3.27 -10.82 6.04
C CYS A 52 -1.86 -11.37 5.78
N VAL A 53 -1.78 -12.60 5.25
CA VAL A 53 -0.53 -13.36 5.08
C VAL A 53 0.03 -13.31 3.65
N ASP A 54 -0.75 -12.79 2.70
CA ASP A 54 -0.38 -12.72 1.27
C ASP A 54 0.95 -11.97 1.06
N GLY A 55 1.15 -10.88 1.81
CA GLY A 55 2.44 -10.20 1.86
C GLY A 55 2.66 -9.16 0.76
N PHE A 56 1.63 -8.80 0.00
CA PHE A 56 1.63 -7.54 -0.74
C PHE A 56 1.73 -6.34 0.22
N ILE A 57 2.08 -5.18 -0.31
CA ILE A 57 2.62 -4.10 0.53
C ILE A 57 1.56 -3.54 1.50
N GLU A 58 0.29 -3.38 1.09
CA GLU A 58 -0.77 -2.94 2.00
C GLU A 58 -1.17 -4.00 3.05
N ALA A 59 -0.79 -5.28 2.87
CA ALA A 59 -1.01 -6.34 3.89
C ALA A 59 -0.24 -6.11 5.20
N PHE A 60 0.76 -5.22 5.18
CA PHE A 60 1.55 -4.84 6.35
C PHE A 60 1.15 -3.48 6.94
N TYR A 61 -0.05 -2.97 6.66
CA TYR A 61 -0.48 -1.63 7.11
C TYR A 61 -0.38 -1.42 8.63
N ALA A 62 -0.67 -2.48 9.40
CA ALA A 62 -0.62 -2.50 10.87
C ALA A 62 0.73 -2.97 11.43
N ARG A 63 1.61 -3.50 10.57
CA ARG A 63 2.86 -4.21 10.92
C ARG A 63 4.04 -3.65 10.13
N PRO A 64 4.31 -2.34 10.23
CA PRO A 64 5.33 -1.65 9.43
C PRO A 64 6.73 -2.25 9.59
N GLU A 65 7.04 -2.83 10.75
CA GLU A 65 8.30 -3.52 11.03
C GLU A 65 8.65 -4.63 10.03
N ARG A 66 7.66 -5.21 9.33
CA ARG A 66 7.88 -6.22 8.29
C ARG A 66 8.75 -5.69 7.16
N PHE A 67 8.67 -4.40 6.84
CA PHE A 67 9.52 -3.78 5.83
C PHE A 67 10.97 -3.60 6.26
N LEU A 68 11.34 -3.85 7.51
CA LEU A 68 12.76 -3.88 7.90
C LEU A 68 13.46 -5.16 7.44
N ASP A 69 12.70 -6.24 7.22
CA ASP A 69 13.21 -7.50 6.69
C ASP A 69 13.45 -7.39 5.15
N PRO A 70 14.70 -7.53 4.67
CA PRO A 70 15.00 -7.53 3.24
C PRO A 70 14.29 -8.64 2.46
N ALA A 71 13.96 -9.77 3.07
CA ALA A 71 13.21 -10.85 2.40
C ALA A 71 11.78 -10.42 2.08
N VAL A 72 11.12 -9.67 2.97
CA VAL A 72 9.78 -9.12 2.73
C VAL A 72 9.79 -8.14 1.56
N ARG A 73 10.77 -7.24 1.51
CA ARG A 73 10.89 -6.27 0.41
C ARG A 73 11.22 -6.95 -0.91
N ARG A 74 12.13 -7.92 -0.93
CA ARG A 74 12.47 -8.69 -2.14
C ARG A 74 11.30 -9.51 -2.68
N ALA A 75 10.34 -9.90 -1.85
CA ALA A 75 9.13 -10.60 -2.28
C ALA A 75 8.11 -9.67 -2.98
N GLN A 76 8.35 -8.35 -2.97
CA GLN A 76 7.45 -7.34 -3.51
C GLN A 76 8.11 -6.66 -4.72
N SER A 77 7.56 -6.88 -5.91
CA SER A 77 8.17 -6.45 -7.18
C SER A 77 8.43 -4.95 -7.28
N VAL A 78 7.64 -4.12 -6.59
CA VAL A 78 7.76 -2.66 -6.66
C VAL A 78 9.12 -2.14 -6.18
N TRP A 79 9.75 -2.81 -5.22
CA TRP A 79 11.05 -2.40 -4.69
C TRP A 79 12.14 -2.49 -5.76
N GLY A 80 11.99 -3.39 -6.74
CA GLY A 80 12.88 -3.48 -7.89
C GLY A 80 12.79 -2.30 -8.88
N PHE A 81 11.86 -1.36 -8.68
CA PHE A 81 11.71 -0.16 -9.53
C PHE A 81 12.25 1.12 -8.90
N ILE A 82 12.80 1.06 -7.69
CA ILE A 82 13.49 2.18 -7.05
C ILE A 82 14.98 1.89 -6.93
N SER A 83 15.79 2.93 -6.72
CA SER A 83 17.23 2.73 -6.53
C SER A 83 17.53 2.17 -5.14
N ASP A 84 18.67 1.47 -4.98
CA ASP A 84 19.15 0.99 -3.68
C ASP A 84 19.28 2.13 -2.64
N ALA A 85 19.63 3.33 -3.09
CA ALA A 85 19.74 4.52 -2.24
C ALA A 85 18.37 5.01 -1.77
N ASP A 86 17.32 4.87 -2.59
CA ASP A 86 15.94 5.20 -2.22
C ASP A 86 15.36 4.15 -1.26
N GLU A 87 15.61 2.87 -1.53
CA GLU A 87 15.23 1.79 -0.60
C GLU A 87 15.88 1.99 0.76
N THR A 88 17.21 2.20 0.80
CA THR A 88 17.96 2.40 2.05
C THR A 88 17.39 3.58 2.83
N ARG A 89 17.18 4.72 2.16
CA ARG A 89 16.60 5.92 2.79
C ARG A 89 15.20 5.67 3.34
N ALA A 90 14.35 4.95 2.62
CA ALA A 90 13.01 4.61 3.08
C ALA A 90 13.04 3.71 4.33
N VAL A 91 13.89 2.67 4.32
CA VAL A 91 14.06 1.73 5.44
C VAL A 91 14.65 2.43 6.66
N ASP A 92 15.63 3.31 6.49
CA ASP A 92 16.25 4.04 7.60
C ASP A 92 15.28 5.02 8.26
N ARG A 93 14.48 5.75 7.46
CA ARG A 93 13.42 6.62 7.99
C ARG A 93 12.38 5.84 8.76
N LEU A 94 12.01 4.66 8.25
CA LEU A 94 11.07 3.78 8.92
C LEU A 94 11.64 3.27 10.25
N ARG A 95 12.89 2.80 10.24
CA ARG A 95 13.60 2.35 11.43
C ARG A 95 13.61 3.45 12.50
N HIS A 96 14.01 4.65 12.13
CA HIS A 96 14.03 5.80 13.04
C HIS A 96 12.63 6.13 13.61
N ASP A 97 11.59 6.07 12.78
CA ASP A 97 10.21 6.31 13.20
C ASP A 97 9.71 5.26 14.21
N LEU A 98 10.11 3.99 14.03
CA LEU A 98 9.76 2.90 14.92
C LEU A 98 10.54 2.98 16.24
N GLU A 99 11.86 3.19 16.17
CA GLU A 99 12.74 3.32 17.34
C GLU A 99 12.37 4.52 18.22
N SER A 100 11.99 5.65 17.61
CA SER A 100 11.55 6.85 18.33
C SER A 100 10.09 6.79 18.81
N GLY A 101 9.33 5.75 18.44
CA GLY A 101 7.88 5.64 18.64
C GLY A 101 7.06 6.70 17.88
N SER A 102 7.68 7.44 16.94
CA SER A 102 7.01 8.45 16.10
C SER A 102 5.93 7.83 15.23
N TRP A 103 6.14 6.61 14.76
CA TRP A 103 5.13 5.86 14.03
C TRP A 103 3.93 5.56 14.93
N ASP A 104 4.15 4.97 16.11
CA ASP A 104 3.07 4.58 17.03
C ASP A 104 2.26 5.76 17.53
N ARG A 105 2.92 6.91 17.82
CA ARG A 105 2.20 8.13 18.21
C ARG A 105 1.24 8.63 17.12
N ARG A 106 1.62 8.52 15.85
CA ARG A 106 0.80 9.01 14.73
C ARG A 106 -0.19 7.97 14.21
N HIS A 107 0.17 6.69 14.30
CA HIS A 107 -0.45 5.60 13.53
C HIS A 107 -0.68 4.33 14.33
N GLY A 108 -0.42 4.33 15.65
CA GLY A 108 -0.60 3.15 16.50
C GLY A 108 -2.03 2.61 16.53
N HIS A 109 -3.04 3.45 16.24
CA HIS A 109 -4.44 3.00 16.05
C HIS A 109 -4.59 1.96 14.93
N LEU A 110 -3.71 1.94 13.94
CA LEU A 110 -3.72 0.94 12.87
C LEU A 110 -3.38 -0.46 13.38
N ARG A 111 -2.63 -0.58 14.48
CA ARG A 111 -2.24 -1.88 15.05
C ARG A 111 -3.43 -2.70 15.54
N THR A 112 -4.49 -2.03 15.98
CA THR A 112 -5.72 -2.67 16.49
C THR A 112 -6.87 -2.58 15.50
N GLN A 113 -6.67 -1.92 14.36
CA GLN A 113 -7.67 -1.84 13.31
C GLN A 113 -7.78 -3.21 12.62
N PRO A 114 -8.98 -3.83 12.60
CA PRO A 114 -9.14 -5.20 12.11
C PRO A 114 -8.95 -5.31 10.60
N GLU A 115 -9.35 -4.27 9.87
CA GLU A 115 -9.30 -4.23 8.41
C GLU A 115 -8.93 -2.85 7.89
N PHE A 116 -8.18 -2.81 6.80
CA PHE A 116 -7.79 -1.59 6.10
C PHE A 116 -8.35 -1.58 4.67
N VAL A 117 -9.03 -0.51 4.30
CA VAL A 117 -9.48 -0.29 2.91
C VAL A 117 -8.47 0.64 2.23
N GLY A 118 -7.54 0.03 1.48
CA GLY A 118 -6.45 0.70 0.78
C GLY A 118 -6.74 1.00 -0.68
N ALA A 119 -5.74 0.80 -1.55
CA ALA A 119 -5.85 0.94 -3.00
C ALA A 119 -6.42 -0.29 -3.70
N LEU A 120 -6.43 -1.46 -3.05
CA LEU A 120 -6.95 -2.70 -3.63
C LEU A 120 -8.45 -2.62 -3.98
N ARG A 121 -8.79 -2.95 -5.23
CA ARG A 121 -10.17 -2.96 -5.74
C ARG A 121 -10.48 -4.28 -6.43
N LEU A 122 -11.69 -4.78 -6.23
CA LEU A 122 -12.27 -5.85 -7.03
C LEU A 122 -13.08 -5.19 -8.16
N VAL A 123 -12.78 -5.56 -9.40
CA VAL A 123 -13.51 -5.07 -10.58
C VAL A 123 -14.26 -6.24 -11.20
N VAL A 124 -15.58 -6.14 -11.30
CA VAL A 124 -16.46 -7.21 -11.79
C VAL A 124 -17.21 -6.73 -13.03
N GLY A 125 -16.99 -7.40 -14.16
CA GLY A 125 -17.80 -7.24 -15.36
C GLY A 125 -19.09 -8.04 -15.25
N HIS A 126 -20.21 -7.44 -15.65
CA HIS A 126 -21.52 -8.08 -15.65
C HIS A 126 -21.96 -8.39 -17.09
N PRO A 127 -22.71 -9.49 -17.30
CA PRO A 127 -23.30 -9.81 -18.61
C PRO A 127 -24.23 -8.71 -19.14
#